data_AF-A0AAU2APX1-F1
#
_entry.id   AF-A0AAU2APX1-F1
#
_cell.length_a   1.000
_cell.length_b   1.000
_cell.length_c   1.000
_cell.angle_alpha   90.00
_cell.angle_beta   90.00
_cell.angle_gamma   90.00
#
_symmetry.space_group_name_H-M   'P 1'
#
loop_
_entity.id
_entity.type
_entity.pdbx_description
1 polymer ?
#
loop_
_entity_poly.entity_id
_entity_poly.type
_entity_poly.pdbx_seq_one_letter_code
_entity_poly.pdbx_strand_id
1 'polypeptide(L)'
;MADFLRLGNAKQTWNALGIQNYGITNGNVVAAQSSDICESNSAGTFLALVAFTEKGDGKPPAKKDVEDLAARIKPLLFAQGMPGGDLFQPYSVPEGRGIAPVVVVYEHQFLAYQARFQARTKKLDAERVLLYPKEQFLTQPQFIALNPGADRLGDLITHDPRLLRRATELGFRTLDSQPGGDRLADFLGEHDIPAPVRTGDDTATKMPTLDVLEQMIDAVGGCRPRDDTPSGEGASPAQGAP
;
A
#
# COMPACT_ATOMS: atom_id res chain seq x y z
N MET A 1 5.89 -0.94 14.49
CA MET A 1 6.76 -0.49 13.39
C MET A 1 8.20 -0.27 13.86
N ALA A 2 8.46 0.53 14.89
CA ALA A 2 9.83 0.85 15.32
C ALA A 2 10.75 -0.37 15.54
N ASP A 3 10.27 -1.41 16.24
CA ASP A 3 11.04 -2.65 16.43
C ASP A 3 11.34 -3.39 15.12
N PHE A 4 10.41 -3.37 14.18
CA PHE A 4 10.61 -3.97 12.86
C PHE A 4 11.72 -3.25 12.09
N LEU A 5 11.71 -1.92 12.07
CA LEU A 5 12.76 -1.12 11.44
C LEU A 5 14.12 -1.32 12.12
N ARG A 6 14.13 -1.41 13.46
CA ARG A 6 15.36 -1.68 14.23
C ARG A 6 16.02 -3.01 13.85
N LEU A 7 15.24 -4.06 13.58
CA LEU A 7 15.78 -5.35 13.12
C LEU A 7 16.48 -5.21 11.76
N GLY A 8 15.86 -4.51 10.81
CA GLY A 8 16.45 -4.23 9.51
C GLY A 8 17.71 -3.36 9.60
N ASN A 9 17.67 -2.28 10.39
CA ASN A 9 18.81 -1.38 10.61
C ASN A 9 20.00 -2.11 11.28
N ALA A 10 19.71 -3.07 12.19
CA ALA A 10 20.71 -3.94 12.79
C ALA A 10 21.18 -5.07 11.86
N LYS A 11 20.72 -5.10 10.59
CA LYS A 11 21.03 -6.13 9.58
C LYS A 11 20.72 -7.55 10.04
N GLN A 12 19.71 -7.70 10.91
CA GLN A 12 19.19 -9.02 11.26
C GLN A 12 18.55 -9.64 10.03
N THR A 13 18.79 -10.93 9.81
CA THR A 13 18.18 -11.68 8.71
C THR A 13 16.95 -12.43 9.21
N TRP A 14 16.02 -12.76 8.31
CA TRP A 14 14.87 -13.59 8.66
C TRP A 14 15.29 -14.96 9.22
N ASN A 15 16.34 -15.55 8.67
CA ASN A 15 16.94 -16.78 9.19
C ASN A 15 17.53 -16.63 10.60
N ALA A 16 18.09 -15.47 10.96
CA ALA A 16 18.54 -15.19 12.32
C ALA A 16 17.38 -15.05 13.31
N LEU A 17 16.18 -14.68 12.83
CA LEU A 17 14.95 -14.65 13.62
C LEU A 17 14.25 -16.01 13.74
N GLY A 18 14.81 -17.08 13.14
CA GLY A 18 14.24 -18.42 13.24
C GLY A 18 13.03 -18.65 12.35
N ILE A 19 12.93 -17.93 11.22
CA ILE A 19 11.80 -18.08 10.27
C ILE A 19 11.63 -19.52 9.73
N GLN A 20 12.70 -20.33 9.81
CA GLN A 20 12.72 -21.76 9.46
C GLN A 20 11.77 -22.60 10.30
N ASN A 21 11.44 -22.15 11.52
CA ASN A 21 10.44 -22.80 12.37
C ASN A 21 9.02 -22.75 11.74
N TYR A 22 8.82 -21.89 10.73
CA TYR A 22 7.58 -21.76 9.97
C TYR A 22 7.68 -22.36 8.56
N GLY A 23 8.67 -23.22 8.31
CA GLY A 23 8.80 -23.95 7.04
C GLY A 23 9.33 -23.12 5.86
N ILE A 24 9.90 -21.95 6.12
CA ILE A 24 10.49 -21.06 5.09
C ILE A 24 11.93 -20.71 5.45
N THR A 25 12.80 -20.54 4.46
CA THR A 25 14.18 -20.05 4.64
C THR A 25 14.34 -18.75 3.89
N ASN A 26 14.91 -17.75 4.55
CA ASN A 26 15.15 -16.45 3.95
C ASN A 26 16.39 -15.81 4.59
N GLY A 27 17.48 -15.72 3.81
CA GLY A 27 18.76 -15.14 4.25
C GLY A 27 18.81 -13.61 4.16
N ASN A 28 17.77 -12.96 3.65
CA ASN A 28 17.76 -11.52 3.46
C ASN A 28 17.56 -10.79 4.79
N VAL A 29 17.98 -9.53 4.81
CA VAL A 29 17.74 -8.61 5.93
C VAL A 29 16.23 -8.46 6.14
N VAL A 30 15.83 -8.31 7.40
CA VAL A 30 14.45 -8.00 7.78
C VAL A 30 14.04 -6.66 7.19
N ALA A 31 13.19 -6.70 6.18
CA ALA A 31 12.64 -5.55 5.50
C ALA A 31 11.25 -5.91 4.96
N ALA A 32 10.39 -4.90 4.81
CA ALA A 32 9.14 -5.06 4.07
C ALA A 32 9.42 -4.76 2.61
N GLN A 33 9.00 -5.63 1.70
CA GLN A 33 9.07 -5.31 0.27
C GLN A 33 7.96 -4.33 -0.10
N SER A 34 8.34 -3.28 -0.80
CA SER A 34 7.52 -2.21 -1.32
C SER A 34 7.74 -2.07 -2.83
N SER A 35 6.74 -1.52 -3.52
CA SER A 35 6.89 -1.13 -4.93
C SER A 35 7.88 0.03 -5.06
N ASP A 36 8.16 0.49 -6.27
CA ASP A 36 9.13 1.56 -6.49
C ASP A 36 8.65 2.87 -5.83
N ILE A 37 9.46 3.46 -4.95
CA ILE A 37 9.15 4.71 -4.26
C ILE A 37 9.08 5.91 -5.20
N CYS A 38 9.71 5.85 -6.36
CA CYS A 38 9.68 6.89 -7.38
C CYS A 38 8.40 6.86 -8.22
N GLU A 39 7.74 5.70 -8.33
CA GLU A 39 6.62 5.48 -9.25
C GLU A 39 5.30 5.15 -8.55
N SER A 40 5.34 4.72 -7.29
CA SER A 40 4.17 4.20 -6.58
C SER A 40 3.74 5.03 -5.38
N ASN A 41 2.44 5.37 -5.35
CA ASN A 41 1.81 6.03 -4.20
C ASN A 41 1.87 5.18 -2.92
N SER A 42 1.72 3.86 -3.01
CA SER A 42 1.79 2.99 -1.82
C SER A 42 3.19 2.99 -1.22
N ALA A 43 4.22 3.02 -2.07
CA ALA A 43 5.61 3.11 -1.63
C ALA A 43 5.95 4.48 -1.05
N GLY A 44 5.46 5.57 -1.66
CA GLY A 44 5.58 6.92 -1.08
C GLY A 44 4.88 7.05 0.28
N THR A 45 3.68 6.49 0.43
CA THR A 45 2.96 6.46 1.72
C THR A 45 3.71 5.63 2.75
N PHE A 46 4.26 4.48 2.35
CA PHE A 46 5.08 3.66 3.24
C PHE A 46 6.36 4.38 3.67
N LEU A 47 7.04 5.08 2.75
CA LEU A 47 8.19 5.92 3.07
C LEU A 47 7.83 7.00 4.10
N ALA A 48 6.68 7.67 3.94
CA ALA A 48 6.21 8.64 4.92
C ALA A 48 6.04 8.01 6.32
N LEU A 49 5.55 6.76 6.39
CA LEU A 49 5.33 6.06 7.65
C LEU A 49 6.63 5.62 8.31
N VAL A 50 7.58 5.13 7.51
CA VAL A 50 8.94 4.83 7.96
C VAL A 50 9.60 6.10 8.51
N ALA A 51 9.52 7.21 7.79
CA ALA A 51 10.09 8.48 8.23
C ALA A 51 9.44 9.05 9.49
N PHE A 52 8.11 8.93 9.62
CA PHE A 52 7.41 9.29 10.85
C PHE A 52 7.92 8.46 12.04
N THR A 53 8.06 7.15 11.84
CA THR A 53 8.52 6.22 12.88
C THR A 53 9.99 6.48 13.27
N GLU A 54 10.87 6.68 12.29
CA GLU A 54 12.31 6.99 12.48
C GLU A 54 12.55 8.37 13.12
N LYS A 55 11.62 9.31 12.92
CA LYS A 55 11.67 10.62 13.58
C LYS A 55 11.25 10.54 15.05
N GLY A 56 10.22 9.76 15.36
CA GLY A 56 9.87 9.35 16.73
C GLY A 56 9.36 10.45 17.67
N ASP A 57 9.12 11.68 17.19
CA ASP A 57 8.67 12.83 18.00
C ASP A 57 7.15 13.08 17.93
N GLY A 58 6.41 12.18 17.28
CA GLY A 58 4.96 12.28 17.10
C GLY A 58 4.51 13.32 16.07
N LYS A 59 5.41 13.91 15.29
CA LYS A 59 5.09 14.91 14.27
C LYS A 59 5.54 14.44 12.88
N PRO A 60 4.81 14.82 11.81
CA PRO A 60 5.29 14.57 10.45
C PRO A 60 6.70 15.13 10.24
N PRO A 61 7.52 14.49 9.40
CA PRO A 61 8.73 15.09 8.85
C PRO A 61 8.45 16.47 8.27
N ALA A 62 9.36 17.42 8.54
CA ALA A 62 9.39 18.73 7.92
C ALA A 62 10.61 18.85 6.99
N LYS A 63 10.67 19.92 6.19
CA LYS A 63 11.77 20.16 5.23
C LYS A 63 13.16 20.03 5.85
N LYS A 64 13.34 20.51 7.08
CA LYS A 64 14.62 20.44 7.82
C LYS A 64 15.06 19.02 8.18
N ASP A 65 14.14 18.05 8.16
CA ASP A 65 14.40 16.67 8.58
C ASP A 65 14.77 15.77 7.40
N VAL A 66 14.60 16.24 6.16
CA VAL A 66 14.67 15.42 4.94
C VAL A 66 16.03 14.75 4.79
N GLU A 67 17.13 15.51 4.84
CA GLU A 67 18.48 14.98 4.59
C GLU A 67 18.87 13.93 5.64
N ASP A 68 18.67 14.25 6.91
CA ASP A 68 18.99 13.36 8.03
C ASP A 68 18.16 12.08 8.02
N LEU A 69 16.84 12.18 7.76
CA LEU A 69 15.97 11.01 7.66
C LEU A 69 16.31 10.17 6.44
N ALA A 70 16.57 10.80 5.29
CA ALA A 70 16.91 10.08 4.07
C ALA A 70 18.20 9.25 4.25
N ALA A 71 19.22 9.83 4.88
CA ALA A 71 20.47 9.13 5.18
C ALA A 71 20.26 7.89 6.07
N ARG A 72 19.32 7.94 7.02
CA ARG A 72 18.99 6.80 7.90
C ARG A 72 18.12 5.74 7.22
N ILE A 73 17.17 6.15 6.39
CA ILE A 73 16.16 5.25 5.80
C ILE A 73 16.69 4.53 4.56
N LYS A 74 17.52 5.20 3.76
CA LYS A 74 18.00 4.69 2.47
C LYS A 74 18.64 3.29 2.57
N PRO A 75 19.51 2.97 3.54
CA PRO A 75 20.09 1.63 3.65
C PRO A 75 19.04 0.52 3.82
N LEU A 76 17.96 0.78 4.58
CA LEU A 76 16.90 -0.19 4.83
C LEU A 76 16.07 -0.44 3.57
N LEU A 77 15.65 0.63 2.87
CA LEU A 77 14.86 0.48 1.65
C LEU A 77 15.67 -0.10 0.49
N PHE A 78 16.99 0.09 0.44
CA PHE A 78 17.83 -0.55 -0.57
C PHE A 78 18.08 -2.02 -0.26
N ALA A 79 18.03 -2.43 1.02
CA ALA A 79 18.20 -3.82 1.43
C ALA A 79 17.07 -4.76 0.91
N GLN A 80 15.93 -4.21 0.49
CA GLN A 80 14.83 -4.99 -0.10
C GLN A 80 15.13 -5.49 -1.52
N GLY A 81 16.17 -4.95 -2.18
CA GLY A 81 16.49 -5.21 -3.59
C GLY A 81 15.71 -4.33 -4.56
N MET A 82 15.67 -4.74 -5.83
CA MET A 82 14.94 -4.03 -6.88
C MET A 82 13.43 -4.12 -6.62
N PRO A 83 12.70 -2.99 -6.56
CA PRO A 83 11.27 -3.00 -6.32
C PRO A 83 10.52 -3.65 -7.51
N GLY A 84 9.46 -4.41 -7.19
CA GLY A 84 8.55 -4.98 -8.18
C GLY A 84 7.36 -4.03 -8.45
N GLY A 85 6.77 -4.11 -9.66
CA GLY A 85 5.60 -3.31 -10.03
C GLY A 85 4.32 -3.71 -9.29
N ASP A 86 3.92 -4.99 -9.37
CA ASP A 86 2.84 -5.57 -8.55
C ASP A 86 3.45 -6.54 -7.53
N LEU A 87 3.35 -6.20 -6.26
CA LEU A 87 3.84 -7.04 -5.16
C LEU A 87 2.83 -8.09 -4.71
N PHE A 88 1.54 -7.81 -4.85
CA PHE A 88 0.55 -8.64 -4.19
C PHE A 88 0.28 -9.92 -4.97
N GLN A 89 0.21 -9.85 -6.30
CA GLN A 89 0.06 -11.04 -7.13
C GLN A 89 1.16 -12.09 -6.84
N PRO A 90 2.47 -11.78 -6.91
CA PRO A 90 3.52 -12.75 -6.59
C PRO A 90 3.57 -13.14 -5.11
N TYR A 91 3.10 -12.29 -4.18
CA TYR A 91 3.02 -12.65 -2.77
C TYR A 91 1.89 -13.65 -2.44
N SER A 92 0.78 -13.57 -3.19
CA SER A 92 -0.44 -14.34 -2.94
C SER A 92 -0.36 -15.83 -3.33
N VAL A 93 0.63 -16.21 -4.14
CA VAL A 93 0.87 -17.62 -4.52
C VAL A 93 1.59 -18.36 -3.38
N PRO A 94 1.47 -19.70 -3.25
CA PRO A 94 2.03 -20.47 -2.14
C PRO A 94 3.52 -20.19 -1.86
N GLU A 95 4.31 -19.98 -2.90
CA GLU A 95 5.75 -19.74 -2.84
C GLU A 95 6.10 -18.29 -2.41
N GLY A 96 5.16 -17.35 -2.54
CA GLY A 96 5.37 -15.91 -2.32
C GLY A 96 5.89 -15.58 -0.92
N ARG A 97 5.47 -16.34 0.11
CA ARG A 97 5.92 -16.18 1.50
C ARG A 97 7.43 -16.46 1.70
N GLY A 98 8.04 -17.25 0.82
CA GLY A 98 9.48 -17.52 0.85
C GLY A 98 10.30 -16.38 0.23
N ILE A 99 9.73 -15.69 -0.77
CA ILE A 99 10.37 -14.58 -1.49
C ILE A 99 10.48 -13.36 -0.57
N ALA A 100 9.35 -12.94 0.00
CA ALA A 100 9.26 -11.79 0.88
C ALA A 100 8.30 -12.11 2.03
N PRO A 101 8.80 -12.30 3.27
CA PRO A 101 7.93 -12.59 4.40
C PRO A 101 6.91 -11.47 4.71
N VAL A 102 7.28 -10.21 4.43
CA VAL A 102 6.43 -9.04 4.62
C VAL A 102 6.42 -8.19 3.35
N VAL A 103 5.22 -7.80 2.90
CA VAL A 103 5.01 -6.91 1.74
C VAL A 103 4.11 -5.73 2.12
N VAL A 104 4.30 -4.61 1.45
CA VAL A 104 3.48 -3.40 1.56
C VAL A 104 2.43 -3.43 0.44
N VAL A 105 1.17 -3.60 0.81
CA VAL A 105 0.03 -3.69 -0.12
C VAL A 105 -1.15 -2.89 0.43
N TYR A 106 -2.11 -2.58 -0.43
CA TYR A 106 -3.34 -1.96 0.04
C TYR A 106 -4.24 -2.98 0.76
N GLU A 107 -4.93 -2.54 1.82
CA GLU A 107 -5.88 -3.35 2.59
C GLU A 107 -6.90 -4.06 1.68
N HIS A 108 -7.48 -3.33 0.72
CA HIS A 108 -8.49 -3.87 -0.19
C HIS A 108 -7.97 -5.06 -1.01
N GLN A 109 -6.68 -5.08 -1.38
CA GLN A 109 -6.09 -6.20 -2.14
C GLN A 109 -6.06 -7.48 -1.30
N PHE A 110 -5.67 -7.38 -0.03
CA PHE A 110 -5.67 -8.51 0.89
C PHE A 110 -7.08 -9.03 1.18
N LEU A 111 -8.04 -8.13 1.42
CA LEU A 111 -9.43 -8.50 1.68
C LEU A 111 -10.08 -9.17 0.44
N ALA A 112 -9.85 -8.64 -0.75
CA ALA A 112 -10.30 -9.25 -2.00
C ALA A 112 -9.70 -10.64 -2.22
N TYR A 113 -8.42 -10.83 -1.87
CA TYR A 113 -7.77 -12.14 -1.89
C TYR A 113 -8.42 -13.11 -0.92
N GLN A 114 -8.63 -12.71 0.34
CA GLN A 114 -9.25 -13.59 1.34
C GLN A 114 -10.65 -13.99 0.93
N ALA A 115 -11.46 -13.06 0.41
CA ALA A 115 -12.79 -13.36 -0.11
C ALA A 115 -12.74 -14.38 -1.27
N ARG A 116 -11.83 -14.20 -2.24
CA ARG A 116 -11.66 -15.14 -3.36
C ARG A 116 -11.14 -16.50 -2.89
N PHE A 117 -10.20 -16.51 -1.93
CA PHE A 117 -9.63 -17.72 -1.38
C PHE A 117 -10.71 -18.52 -0.63
N GLN A 118 -11.46 -17.88 0.26
CA GLN A 118 -12.59 -18.44 0.99
C GLN A 118 -13.66 -19.00 0.04
N ALA A 119 -14.04 -18.24 -0.99
CA ALA A 119 -15.04 -18.69 -1.95
C ALA A 119 -14.64 -20.01 -2.64
N ARG A 120 -13.35 -20.17 -2.95
CA ARG A 120 -12.77 -21.34 -3.62
C ARG A 120 -12.50 -22.52 -2.68
N THR A 121 -11.95 -22.28 -1.50
CA THR A 121 -11.44 -23.33 -0.60
C THR A 121 -12.36 -23.63 0.58
N LYS A 122 -13.37 -22.78 0.81
CA LYS A 122 -14.25 -22.76 2.00
C LYS A 122 -13.49 -22.57 3.31
N LYS A 123 -12.29 -21.99 3.25
CA LYS A 123 -11.43 -21.66 4.40
C LYS A 123 -10.76 -20.32 4.16
N LEU A 124 -10.37 -19.62 5.23
CA LEU A 124 -9.47 -18.48 5.12
C LEU A 124 -8.03 -18.95 4.88
N ASP A 125 -7.21 -18.13 4.24
CA ASP A 125 -5.76 -18.27 4.37
C ASP A 125 -5.37 -17.79 5.77
N ALA A 126 -4.92 -18.72 6.60
CA ALA A 126 -4.47 -18.46 7.97
C ALA A 126 -2.96 -18.24 8.06
N GLU A 127 -2.22 -18.46 6.96
CA GLU A 127 -0.76 -18.27 6.92
C GLU A 127 -0.38 -16.82 6.59
N ARG A 128 -1.30 -16.04 6.01
CA ARG A 128 -1.11 -14.62 5.72
C ARG A 128 -2.04 -13.78 6.58
N VAL A 129 -1.46 -12.76 7.21
CA VAL A 129 -2.18 -11.83 8.07
C VAL A 129 -1.89 -10.40 7.67
N LEU A 130 -2.86 -9.51 7.89
CA LEU A 130 -2.68 -8.08 7.68
C LEU A 130 -2.10 -7.45 8.95
N LEU A 131 -0.95 -6.79 8.82
CA LEU A 131 -0.29 -6.10 9.91
C LEU A 131 -0.68 -4.63 9.90
N TYR A 132 -1.21 -4.16 11.03
CA TYR A 132 -1.53 -2.75 11.23
C TYR A 132 -0.45 -2.10 12.09
N PRO A 133 0.31 -1.14 11.55
CA PRO A 133 1.15 -0.27 12.35
C PRO A 133 0.30 0.46 13.41
N LYS A 134 0.89 0.77 14.56
CA LYS A 134 0.22 1.56 15.60
C LYS A 134 -0.13 2.95 15.09
N GLU A 135 0.84 3.58 14.42
CA GLU A 135 0.67 4.84 13.72
C GLU A 135 0.20 4.56 12.28
N GLN A 136 -0.99 5.03 11.89
CA GLN A 136 -1.60 4.69 10.61
C GLN A 136 -1.84 5.92 9.74
N PHE A 137 -1.64 5.76 8.43
CA PHE A 137 -2.15 6.69 7.43
C PHE A 137 -3.38 6.10 6.76
N LEU A 138 -4.48 6.84 6.79
CA LEU A 138 -5.65 6.49 6.02
C LEU A 138 -5.47 7.03 4.59
N THR A 139 -5.16 6.15 3.65
CA THR A 139 -5.20 6.49 2.23
C THR A 139 -6.65 6.41 1.76
N GLN A 140 -7.19 7.54 1.31
CA GLN A 140 -8.51 7.63 0.70
C GLN A 140 -8.33 7.93 -0.78
N PRO A 141 -8.35 6.91 -1.66
CA PRO A 141 -8.31 7.13 -3.10
C PRO A 141 -9.41 8.11 -3.50
N GLN A 142 -9.03 9.15 -4.24
CA GLN A 142 -9.97 10.13 -4.78
C GLN A 142 -10.11 9.90 -6.28
N PHE A 143 -11.35 9.92 -6.76
CA PHE A 143 -11.64 9.95 -8.18
C PHE A 143 -11.88 11.41 -8.60
N ILE A 144 -11.05 11.93 -9.49
CA ILE A 144 -11.18 13.28 -10.04
C ILE A 144 -11.58 13.15 -11.50
N ALA A 145 -12.79 13.61 -11.82
CA ALA A 145 -13.25 13.64 -13.20
C ALA A 145 -12.64 14.86 -13.93
N LEU A 146 -12.01 14.60 -15.08
CA LEU A 146 -11.36 15.63 -15.90
C LEU A 146 -12.13 15.94 -17.19
N ASN A 147 -13.27 15.26 -17.41
CA ASN A 147 -14.14 15.46 -18.57
C ASN A 147 -15.56 14.91 -18.29
N PRO A 148 -16.56 15.25 -19.13
CA PRO A 148 -17.95 14.82 -18.91
C PRO A 148 -18.17 13.29 -18.91
N GLY A 149 -17.34 12.54 -19.64
CA GLY A 149 -17.40 11.08 -19.62
C GLY A 149 -16.95 10.52 -18.26
N ALA A 150 -15.89 11.09 -17.69
CA ALA A 150 -15.42 10.79 -16.35
C ALA A 150 -16.42 11.24 -15.28
N ASP A 151 -17.13 12.36 -15.47
CA ASP A 151 -18.19 12.79 -14.55
C ASP A 151 -19.30 11.73 -14.46
N ARG A 152 -19.73 11.21 -15.61
CA ARG A 152 -20.72 10.13 -15.67
C ARG A 152 -20.21 8.86 -14.99
N LEU A 153 -18.92 8.53 -15.16
CA LEU A 153 -18.31 7.39 -14.47
C LEU A 153 -18.30 7.61 -12.95
N GLY A 154 -17.95 8.82 -12.50
CA GLY A 154 -18.00 9.21 -11.09
C GLY A 154 -19.38 8.99 -10.48
N ASP A 155 -20.42 9.48 -11.16
CA ASP A 155 -21.81 9.28 -10.75
C ASP A 155 -22.16 7.79 -10.61
N LEU A 156 -21.76 6.97 -11.59
CA LEU A 156 -22.00 5.53 -11.56
C LEU A 156 -21.27 4.83 -10.40
N ILE A 157 -19.98 5.08 -10.18
CA ILE A 157 -19.23 4.41 -9.10
C ILE A 157 -19.68 4.87 -7.71
N THR A 158 -20.31 6.04 -7.60
CA THR A 158 -20.87 6.55 -6.35
C THR A 158 -22.28 6.03 -6.07
N HIS A 159 -23.12 5.87 -7.09
CA HIS A 159 -24.55 5.62 -6.90
C HIS A 159 -25.07 4.29 -7.44
N ASP A 160 -24.42 3.63 -8.40
CA ASP A 160 -24.90 2.35 -8.95
C ASP A 160 -24.72 1.25 -7.87
N PRO A 161 -25.80 0.62 -7.39
CA PRO A 161 -25.73 -0.36 -6.31
C PRO A 161 -24.93 -1.63 -6.69
N ARG A 162 -24.84 -1.97 -7.98
CA ARG A 162 -24.03 -3.09 -8.46
C ARG A 162 -22.54 -2.75 -8.41
N LEU A 163 -22.17 -1.52 -8.75
CA LEU A 163 -20.79 -1.06 -8.67
C LEU A 163 -20.34 -0.92 -7.21
N LEU A 164 -21.20 -0.41 -6.33
CA LEU A 164 -20.91 -0.36 -4.90
C LEU A 164 -20.74 -1.77 -4.31
N ARG A 165 -21.62 -2.72 -4.64
CA ARG A 165 -21.46 -4.14 -4.24
C ARG A 165 -20.13 -4.70 -4.74
N ARG A 166 -19.79 -4.43 -6.01
CA ARG A 166 -18.53 -4.90 -6.58
C ARG A 166 -17.31 -4.28 -5.88
N ALA A 167 -17.38 -3.00 -5.50
CA ALA A 167 -16.32 -2.35 -4.72
C ALA A 167 -16.14 -3.04 -3.37
N THR A 168 -17.23 -3.37 -2.67
CA THR A 168 -17.21 -4.13 -1.42
C THR A 168 -16.57 -5.52 -1.59
N GLU A 169 -16.94 -6.27 -2.63
CA GLU A 169 -16.32 -7.58 -2.96
C GLU A 169 -14.80 -7.47 -3.28
N LEU A 170 -14.37 -6.30 -3.74
CA LEU A 170 -12.98 -5.96 -4.00
C LEU A 170 -12.27 -5.37 -2.77
N GLY A 171 -12.90 -5.42 -1.59
CA GLY A 171 -12.32 -4.97 -0.32
C GLY A 171 -12.30 -3.47 -0.11
N PHE A 172 -12.97 -2.69 -0.98
CA PHE A 172 -13.06 -1.24 -0.81
C PHE A 172 -14.13 -0.88 0.23
N ARG A 173 -13.82 0.15 1.01
CA ARG A 173 -14.79 0.83 1.88
C ARG A 173 -15.61 1.79 1.01
N THR A 174 -16.90 1.56 0.92
CA THR A 174 -17.82 2.48 0.24
C THR A 174 -18.25 3.57 1.22
N LEU A 175 -18.36 4.81 0.75
CA LEU A 175 -18.98 5.87 1.53
C LEU A 175 -20.48 5.58 1.58
N ASP A 176 -20.91 4.90 2.63
CA ASP A 176 -22.33 4.65 2.82
C ASP A 176 -23.06 5.96 3.11
N SER A 177 -24.03 6.27 2.26
CA SER A 177 -24.94 7.42 2.44
C SER A 177 -25.93 7.21 3.59
N GLN A 178 -25.93 6.01 4.20
CA GLN A 178 -26.83 5.63 5.28
C GLN A 178 -26.12 5.71 6.64
N PRO A 179 -26.72 6.34 7.67
CA PRO A 179 -26.18 6.30 9.01
C PRO A 179 -26.17 4.87 9.55
N GLY A 180 -25.00 4.34 9.91
CA GLY A 180 -24.87 3.15 10.76
C GLY A 180 -24.52 1.81 10.09
N GLY A 181 -24.18 1.77 8.80
CA GLY A 181 -23.68 0.55 8.15
C GLY A 181 -22.26 0.72 7.61
N ASP A 182 -21.40 -0.28 7.81
CA ASP A 182 -20.14 -0.45 7.06
C ASP A 182 -20.35 -1.66 6.16
N ARG A 183 -20.78 -1.46 4.90
CA ARG A 183 -21.04 -2.56 3.95
C ARG A 183 -19.88 -3.54 3.83
N LEU A 184 -18.65 -3.05 3.99
CA LEU A 184 -17.48 -3.91 3.98
C LEU A 184 -17.45 -4.77 5.22
N ALA A 185 -17.67 -4.22 6.42
CA ALA A 185 -17.75 -5.02 7.64
C ALA A 185 -18.84 -6.08 7.57
N ASP A 186 -20.03 -5.74 7.04
CA ASP A 186 -21.13 -6.68 6.86
C ASP A 186 -20.73 -7.81 5.90
N PHE A 187 -20.20 -7.47 4.72
CA PHE A 187 -19.71 -8.45 3.75
C PHE A 187 -18.63 -9.35 4.33
N LEU A 188 -17.66 -8.79 5.06
CA LEU A 188 -16.61 -9.59 5.68
C LEU A 188 -17.20 -10.54 6.74
N GLY A 189 -18.15 -10.07 7.55
CA GLY A 189 -18.87 -10.88 8.53
C GLY A 189 -19.67 -12.03 7.91
N GLU A 190 -20.39 -11.77 6.82
CA GLU A 190 -21.13 -12.80 6.06
C GLU A 190 -20.22 -13.90 5.49
N HIS A 191 -18.95 -13.58 5.25
CA HIS A 191 -17.95 -14.49 4.70
C HIS A 191 -16.99 -15.06 5.76
N ASP A 192 -17.25 -14.83 7.05
CA ASP A 192 -16.39 -15.21 8.17
C ASP A 192 -14.95 -14.65 8.07
N ILE A 193 -14.77 -13.54 7.34
CA ILE A 193 -13.48 -12.86 7.20
C ILE A 193 -13.37 -11.83 8.35
N PRO A 194 -12.29 -11.84 9.14
CA PRO A 194 -12.10 -10.85 10.19
C PRO A 194 -12.10 -9.43 9.64
N ALA A 195 -13.05 -8.61 10.11
CA ALA A 195 -13.09 -7.20 9.77
C ALA A 195 -11.92 -6.45 10.46
N PRO A 196 -11.29 -5.48 9.78
CA PRO A 196 -10.28 -4.63 10.39
C PRO A 196 -10.83 -3.90 11.62
N VAL A 197 -10.18 -4.05 12.77
CA VAL A 197 -10.55 -3.32 13.99
C VAL A 197 -10.07 -1.88 13.86
N ARG A 198 -10.99 -0.92 13.87
CA ARG A 198 -10.67 0.48 14.16
C ARG A 198 -10.87 0.69 15.65
N THR A 199 -9.80 0.67 16.44
CA THR A 199 -9.94 1.04 17.84
C THR A 199 -10.20 2.54 17.91
N GLY A 200 -11.07 2.97 18.84
CA GLY A 200 -11.47 4.38 18.96
C GLY A 200 -10.31 5.34 19.28
N ASP A 201 -9.15 4.80 19.68
CA ASP A 201 -7.94 5.55 20.02
C ASP A 201 -6.92 5.60 18.86
N ASP A 202 -7.22 5.01 17.71
CA ASP A 202 -6.40 5.06 16.48
C ASP A 202 -6.50 6.46 15.84
N THR A 203 -5.90 7.45 16.49
CA THR A 203 -5.74 8.78 15.88
C THR A 203 -4.83 8.63 14.66
N ALA A 204 -5.42 8.74 13.46
CA ALA A 204 -4.67 8.71 12.21
C ALA A 204 -3.55 9.75 12.24
N THR A 205 -2.35 9.32 11.87
CA THR A 205 -1.18 10.20 11.79
C THR A 205 -1.34 11.17 10.62
N LYS A 206 -0.73 12.35 10.71
CA LYS A 206 -0.70 13.32 9.60
C LYS A 206 0.46 13.03 8.66
N MET A 207 0.17 12.94 7.36
CA MET A 207 1.19 12.87 6.32
C MET A 207 2.06 14.14 6.33
N PRO A 208 3.33 14.05 5.89
CA PRO A 208 4.09 15.23 5.51
C PRO A 208 3.32 16.05 4.46
N THR A 209 3.64 17.34 4.35
CA THR A 209 3.18 18.14 3.20
C THR A 209 3.72 17.53 1.90
N LEU A 210 3.01 17.74 0.79
CA LEU A 210 3.38 17.12 -0.50
C LEU A 210 4.82 17.46 -0.90
N ASP A 211 5.24 18.72 -0.73
CA ASP A 211 6.60 19.18 -1.04
C ASP A 211 7.69 18.46 -0.22
N VAL A 212 7.41 18.17 1.05
CA VAL A 212 8.34 17.43 1.92
C VAL A 212 8.36 15.96 1.54
N LEU A 213 7.20 15.37 1.23
CA LEU A 213 7.12 13.99 0.77
C LEU A 213 7.88 13.78 -0.54
N GLU A 214 7.73 14.69 -1.51
CA GLU A 214 8.46 14.64 -2.79
C GLU A 214 9.97 14.76 -2.58
N GLN A 215 10.43 15.73 -1.77
CA GLN A 215 11.85 15.83 -1.40
C GLN A 215 12.38 14.56 -0.75
N MET A 216 11.59 13.91 0.11
CA MET A 216 11.99 12.63 0.70
C MET A 216 12.05 11.50 -0.33
N ILE A 217 11.08 11.41 -1.23
CA ILE A 217 11.07 10.41 -2.32
C ILE A 217 12.34 10.55 -3.16
N ASP A 218 12.70 11.77 -3.54
CA ASP A 218 13.90 12.03 -4.34
C ASP A 218 15.19 11.70 -3.56
N ALA A 219 15.30 12.18 -2.32
CA ALA A 219 16.50 11.98 -1.50
C ALA A 219 16.76 10.50 -1.19
N VAL A 220 15.69 9.74 -0.95
CA VAL A 220 15.77 8.32 -0.61
C VAL A 220 15.89 7.46 -1.88
N GLY A 221 15.02 7.67 -2.86
CA GLY A 221 14.92 6.84 -4.06
C GLY A 221 15.99 7.08 -5.10
N GLY A 222 16.59 8.27 -5.13
CA GLY A 222 17.48 8.63 -6.23
C GLY A 222 16.74 8.59 -7.56
N CYS A 223 15.49 9.07 -7.56
CA CYS A 223 14.61 9.07 -8.72
C CYS A 223 15.24 9.82 -9.88
N ARG A 224 14.98 9.35 -11.11
CA ARG A 224 15.40 10.10 -12.29
C ARG A 224 14.65 11.44 -12.32
N PRO A 225 15.28 12.54 -12.79
CA PRO A 225 14.57 13.78 -13.06
C PRO A 225 13.35 13.48 -13.93
N ARG A 226 12.18 14.01 -13.56
CA ARG A 226 11.00 13.94 -14.44
C ARG A 226 11.31 14.79 -15.66
N ASP A 227 11.24 14.19 -16.84
CA ASP A 227 11.27 14.96 -18.08
C ASP A 227 9.92 15.67 -18.21
N ASP A 228 9.87 16.94 -17.81
CA ASP A 228 8.66 17.78 -17.87
C ASP A 228 8.25 18.17 -19.30
N THR A 229 8.67 17.40 -20.31
CA THR A 229 8.34 17.70 -21.71
C THR A 229 6.94 17.18 -22.01
N PRO A 230 5.96 18.03 -22.37
CA PRO A 230 4.64 17.57 -22.77
C PRO A 230 4.82 16.65 -23.98
N SER A 231 4.37 15.40 -23.87
CA SER A 231 4.34 14.49 -24.99
C SER A 231 3.40 15.08 -26.04
N GLY A 232 3.97 15.68 -27.07
CA GLY A 232 3.22 16.26 -28.18
C GLY A 232 2.30 15.21 -28.78
N GLU A 233 1.04 15.62 -28.98
CA GLU A 233 0.03 14.88 -29.72
C GLU A 233 0.61 14.23 -30.98
N GLY A 234 0.64 12.90 -30.98
CA GLY A 234 0.72 12.13 -32.21
C GLY A 234 -0.61 12.26 -32.96
N ALA A 235 -0.74 13.31 -33.75
CA ALA A 235 -1.78 13.39 -34.78
C ALA A 235 -1.67 12.17 -35.69
N SER A 236 -2.63 11.24 -35.58
CA SER A 236 -2.78 10.15 -36.53
C SER A 236 -3.41 10.70 -37.82
N PRO A 237 -2.83 10.45 -39.01
CA PRO A 237 -3.39 10.95 -40.25
C PRO A 237 -4.68 10.20 -40.58
N ALA A 238 -5.74 10.97 -40.84
CA ALA A 238 -7.02 10.46 -41.32
C ALA A 238 -6.79 9.64 -42.60
N GLN A 239 -7.02 8.32 -42.50
CA GLN A 239 -7.16 7.46 -43.67
C GLN A 239 -8.55 7.68 -44.25
N GLY A 240 -8.61 8.39 -45.37
CA GLY A 240 -9.78 8.41 -46.23
C GLY A 240 -9.82 7.18 -47.13
N ALA A 241 -11.00 6.61 -47.30
CA ALA A 241 -11.60 6.13 -48.56
C ALA A 241 -12.75 5.15 -48.26
N PRO A 242 -13.69 4.92 -49.20
CA PRO A 242 -13.98 5.64 -50.44
C PRO A 242 -15.29 6.46 -50.39
#